data_AF-A0A933BGA0-F1
#
_entry.id   AF-A0A933BGA0-F1
#
_cell.length_a   1.000
_cell.length_b   1.000
_cell.length_c   1.000
_cell.angle_alpha   90.00
_cell.angle_beta   90.00
_cell.angle_gamma   90.00
#
_symmetry.space_group_name_H-M   'P 1'
#
loop_
_entity.id
_entity.type
_entity.pdbx_description
1 polymer ?
#
loop_
_entity_poly.entity_id
_entity_poly.type
_entity_poly.pdbx_seq_one_letter_code
_entity_poly.pdbx_strand_id
1 'polypeptide(L)'
;MLKFATTMTLPTGTSQDLMSIVARAYELHRPASHVLPSKPGALRAWIEPPLVLLGFLLSLGARLLPADWVLAGHEWIFSKLASPHRYAFQPASPSLERAHALSRRLDRGGSPVAMLAVLSHPPVLGELAHLNFELVRHGMQALRQIRGRPCRPRLVVAIDPFALDTVSLHEEGVYAGFMGLYHIGVDRLALHRNALTRLLLGPTSWERMAGRLLGVLKAGGEVAMVLAGGVPSTARVLYGTREWMMRCRGQRPVPLGPAEVLRRLRADPLFRHFEADGGPKKPASVWRLLEAFAMSAVGGILMPPEAHAQPCCAQNGTLTDVARRHLDSALKALGYGKEQSAKALAELEEELARQTPYRSRLFNALARRAVASHTPLVFLPIVHRLGAGGASIEIRAPWALESCQKGRLSGWIPDGSAEKPWEGSVEGFAQTFVRENFL
;
A
#
# COMPACT_ATOMS: atom_id res chain seq x y z
N MET A 1 15.64 -7.24 -23.59
CA MET A 1 15.35 -5.88 -23.10
C MET A 1 13.86 -5.62 -23.24
N LEU A 2 13.13 -5.59 -22.13
CA LEU A 2 11.78 -5.04 -22.12
C LEU A 2 11.90 -3.54 -22.38
N LYS A 3 11.83 -3.14 -23.64
CA LYS A 3 11.27 -1.83 -23.92
C LYS A 3 9.86 -1.93 -23.37
N PHE A 4 9.57 -1.24 -22.28
CA PHE A 4 8.21 -0.80 -22.04
C PHE A 4 7.80 -0.03 -23.30
N ALA A 5 7.24 -0.75 -24.27
CA ALA A 5 6.50 -0.21 -25.40
C ALA A 5 5.16 0.36 -24.90
N THR A 6 5.14 0.88 -23.68
CA THR A 6 4.39 2.10 -23.44
C THR A 6 5.04 3.14 -24.33
N THR A 7 4.40 3.46 -25.44
CA THR A 7 4.11 4.87 -25.74
C THR A 7 3.63 5.50 -24.43
N MET A 8 4.57 5.91 -23.56
CA MET A 8 4.25 6.63 -22.35
C MET A 8 3.72 7.95 -22.85
N THR A 9 2.41 8.12 -22.71
CA THR A 9 1.82 9.45 -22.66
C THR A 9 2.72 10.32 -21.78
N LEU A 10 3.10 11.50 -22.28
CA LEU A 10 3.95 12.44 -21.57
C LEU A 10 3.48 12.57 -20.10
N PRO A 11 4.38 12.51 -19.10
CA PRO A 11 3.98 12.48 -17.70
C PRO A 11 3.16 13.74 -17.34
N THR A 12 1.98 13.51 -16.77
CA THR A 12 0.91 14.51 -16.54
C THR A 12 0.87 15.02 -15.08
N GLY A 13 1.85 14.64 -14.28
CA GLY A 13 1.94 14.76 -12.82
C GLY A 13 0.71 14.28 -12.05
N THR A 14 0.07 13.22 -12.53
CA THR A 14 -0.97 12.47 -11.82
C THR A 14 -0.33 11.52 -10.80
N SER A 15 -1.15 10.82 -9.99
CA SER A 15 -0.59 9.80 -9.11
C SER A 15 0.06 8.63 -9.86
N GLN A 16 -0.31 8.43 -11.13
CA GLN A 16 0.27 7.41 -11.99
C GLN A 16 1.72 7.71 -12.35
N ASP A 17 2.09 8.99 -12.46
CA ASP A 17 3.48 9.39 -12.67
C ASP A 17 4.34 9.08 -11.43
N LEU A 18 3.77 9.22 -10.23
CA LEU A 18 4.44 8.76 -9.01
C LEU A 18 4.56 7.22 -8.99
N MET A 19 3.57 6.51 -9.54
CA MET A 19 3.63 5.05 -9.63
C MET A 19 4.65 4.58 -10.68
N SER A 20 4.85 5.32 -11.76
CA SER A 20 5.87 4.99 -12.77
C SER A 20 7.29 5.19 -12.22
N ILE A 21 7.49 6.13 -11.30
CA ILE A 21 8.74 6.25 -10.55
C ILE A 21 8.99 4.99 -9.71
N VAL A 22 7.97 4.55 -8.96
CA VAL A 22 8.06 3.30 -8.19
C VAL A 22 8.31 2.10 -9.10
N ALA A 23 7.70 2.07 -10.29
CA ALA A 23 7.88 1.03 -11.30
C ALA A 23 9.32 0.89 -11.75
N ARG A 24 9.90 2.00 -12.21
CA ARG A 24 11.29 2.06 -12.68
C ARG A 24 12.26 1.74 -11.55
N ALA A 25 11.99 2.26 -10.36
CA ALA A 25 12.75 1.93 -9.16
C ALA A 25 12.61 0.45 -8.77
N TYR A 26 11.56 -0.27 -9.15
CA TYR A 26 11.51 -1.72 -8.97
C TYR A 26 12.29 -2.46 -10.07
N GLU A 27 12.11 -2.05 -11.33
CA GLU A 27 12.75 -2.68 -12.49
C GLU A 27 14.27 -2.64 -12.47
N LEU A 28 14.88 -1.50 -12.09
CA LEU A 28 16.33 -1.36 -11.95
C LEU A 28 16.95 -2.41 -11.02
N HIS A 29 16.13 -2.95 -10.12
CA HIS A 29 16.56 -3.78 -9.00
C HIS A 29 16.08 -5.22 -9.13
N ARG A 30 15.38 -5.55 -10.21
CA ARG A 30 14.99 -6.92 -10.48
C ARG A 30 16.25 -7.71 -10.86
N PRO A 31 16.48 -8.91 -10.27
CA PRO A 31 17.62 -9.72 -10.66
C PRO A 31 17.58 -10.03 -12.15
N ALA A 32 18.73 -9.96 -12.83
CA ALA A 32 18.83 -10.20 -14.27
C ALA A 32 18.37 -11.62 -14.68
N SER A 33 18.40 -12.57 -13.74
CA SER A 33 17.91 -13.95 -13.91
C SER A 33 16.39 -14.06 -14.04
N HIS A 34 15.61 -13.04 -13.65
CA HIS A 34 14.17 -13.03 -13.85
C HIS A 34 13.82 -12.61 -15.29
N VAL A 35 13.72 -13.62 -16.16
CA VAL A 35 13.13 -13.49 -17.49
C VAL A 35 11.61 -13.40 -17.32
N LEU A 36 11.03 -12.25 -17.64
CA LEU A 36 9.57 -12.13 -17.71
C LEU A 36 9.05 -12.71 -19.02
N PRO A 37 7.86 -13.31 -19.04
CA PRO A 37 7.16 -13.64 -20.27
C PRO A 37 7.04 -12.41 -21.19
N SER A 38 7.32 -12.63 -22.49
CA SER A 38 7.08 -11.61 -23.51
C SER A 38 5.58 -11.43 -23.71
N LYS A 39 5.11 -10.17 -23.66
CA LYS A 39 3.70 -9.80 -23.85
C LYS A 39 3.58 -8.78 -24.97
N PRO A 40 3.63 -9.19 -26.26
CA PRO A 40 3.55 -8.27 -27.38
C PRO A 40 2.29 -7.41 -27.30
N GLY A 41 2.41 -6.11 -27.60
CA GLY A 41 1.30 -5.16 -27.47
C GLY A 41 0.05 -5.57 -28.28
N ALA A 42 0.26 -6.11 -29.48
CA ALA A 42 -0.82 -6.64 -30.32
C ALA A 42 -1.54 -7.82 -29.64
N LEU A 43 -0.79 -8.77 -29.06
CA LEU A 43 -1.36 -9.93 -28.37
C LEU A 43 -2.15 -9.49 -27.14
N ARG A 44 -1.60 -8.55 -26.36
CA ARG A 44 -2.27 -7.98 -25.19
C ARG A 44 -3.58 -7.29 -25.56
N ALA A 45 -3.62 -6.55 -26.67
CA ALA A 45 -4.84 -5.87 -27.12
C ALA A 45 -6.02 -6.82 -27.42
N TRP A 46 -5.75 -8.04 -27.88
CA TRP A 46 -6.78 -9.02 -28.24
C TRP A 46 -7.11 -10.02 -27.12
N ILE A 47 -6.11 -10.45 -26.34
CA ILE A 47 -6.29 -11.48 -25.30
C ILE A 47 -6.77 -10.89 -23.98
N GLU A 48 -6.27 -9.71 -23.60
CA GLU A 48 -6.53 -9.16 -22.27
C GLU A 48 -8.01 -8.79 -22.05
N PRO A 49 -8.70 -8.06 -22.96
CA PRO A 49 -10.08 -7.66 -22.71
C PRO A 49 -11.08 -8.80 -22.48
N PRO A 50 -11.16 -9.87 -23.31
CA PRO A 50 -12.11 -10.95 -23.07
C PRO A 50 -11.83 -11.70 -21.77
N LEU A 51 -10.58 -11.79 -21.34
CA LEU A 51 -10.22 -12.45 -20.09
C LEU A 51 -10.45 -11.59 -18.86
N VAL A 52 -10.27 -10.28 -18.97
CA VAL A 52 -10.73 -9.32 -17.95
C VAL A 52 -12.25 -9.37 -17.82
N LEU A 53 -12.98 -9.47 -18.93
CA LEU A 53 -14.43 -9.65 -18.92
C LEU A 53 -14.81 -10.99 -18.26
N LEU A 54 -14.11 -12.08 -18.55
CA LEU A 54 -14.32 -13.36 -17.87
C LEU A 54 -14.10 -13.23 -16.36
N GLY A 55 -13.00 -12.61 -15.93
CA GLY A 55 -12.75 -12.32 -14.52
C GLY A 55 -13.84 -11.46 -13.87
N PHE A 56 -14.39 -10.48 -14.61
CA PHE A 56 -15.55 -9.70 -14.17
C PHE A 56 -16.79 -10.56 -14.00
N LEU A 57 -17.12 -11.43 -14.95
CA LEU A 57 -18.26 -12.33 -14.86
C LEU A 57 -18.11 -13.29 -13.67
N LEU A 58 -16.91 -13.83 -13.42
CA LEU A 58 -16.61 -14.61 -12.23
C LEU A 58 -16.82 -13.79 -10.94
N SER A 59 -16.45 -12.50 -10.95
CA SER A 59 -16.68 -11.61 -9.81
C SER A 59 -18.16 -11.39 -9.51
N LEU A 60 -19.00 -11.32 -10.56
CA LEU A 60 -20.46 -11.22 -10.43
C LEU A 60 -21.03 -12.53 -9.91
N GLY A 61 -20.62 -13.67 -10.47
CA GLY A 61 -21.02 -14.99 -9.99
C GLY A 61 -20.70 -15.19 -8.51
N ALA A 62 -19.48 -14.84 -8.08
CA ALA A 62 -19.08 -14.91 -6.67
C ALA A 62 -19.92 -14.01 -5.75
N ARG A 63 -20.49 -12.91 -6.25
CA ARG A 63 -21.40 -12.08 -5.43
C ARG A 63 -22.78 -12.71 -5.26
N LEU A 64 -23.21 -13.53 -6.20
CA LEU A 64 -24.49 -14.23 -6.18
C LEU A 64 -24.44 -15.52 -5.34
N LEU A 65 -23.26 -16.17 -5.27
CA LEU A 65 -23.08 -17.38 -4.47
C LEU A 65 -23.13 -17.11 -2.95
N PRO A 66 -23.52 -18.11 -2.14
CA PRO A 66 -23.42 -18.02 -0.69
C PRO A 66 -22.02 -17.64 -0.22
N ALA A 67 -21.93 -16.77 0.80
CA ALA A 67 -20.65 -16.25 1.27
C ALA A 67 -19.68 -17.36 1.71
N ASP A 68 -20.19 -18.41 2.35
CA ASP A 68 -19.39 -19.53 2.82
C ASP A 68 -18.79 -20.35 1.66
N TRP A 69 -19.51 -20.48 0.53
CA TRP A 69 -18.99 -21.18 -0.65
C TRP A 69 -17.83 -20.41 -1.28
N VAL A 70 -17.99 -19.09 -1.38
CA VAL A 70 -16.94 -18.23 -1.91
C VAL A 70 -15.71 -18.25 -1.01
N LEU A 71 -15.91 -18.22 0.31
CA LEU A 71 -14.81 -18.30 1.28
C LEU A 71 -14.08 -19.65 1.20
N ALA A 72 -14.82 -20.76 1.12
CA ALA A 72 -14.24 -22.10 0.93
C ALA A 72 -13.43 -22.18 -0.37
N GLY A 73 -13.91 -21.57 -1.45
CA GLY A 73 -13.16 -21.45 -2.71
C GLY A 73 -11.85 -20.68 -2.55
N HIS A 74 -11.87 -19.52 -1.89
CA HIS A 74 -10.64 -18.77 -1.60
C HIS A 74 -9.67 -19.56 -0.71
N GLU A 75 -10.18 -20.22 0.32
CA GLU A 75 -9.38 -21.07 1.20
C GLU A 75 -8.68 -22.18 0.43
N TRP A 76 -9.41 -22.87 -0.45
CA TRP A 76 -8.85 -23.90 -1.32
C TRP A 76 -7.74 -23.34 -2.22
N ILE A 77 -7.97 -22.19 -2.88
CA ILE A 77 -6.97 -21.54 -3.74
C ILE A 77 -5.72 -21.18 -2.94
N PHE A 78 -5.85 -20.46 -1.83
CA PHE A 78 -4.70 -20.01 -1.04
C PHE A 78 -3.94 -21.18 -0.41
N SER A 79 -4.64 -22.23 0.00
CA SER A 79 -4.05 -23.46 0.52
C SER A 79 -3.27 -24.25 -0.54
N LYS A 80 -3.63 -24.13 -1.83
CA LYS A 80 -2.87 -24.68 -2.95
C LYS A 80 -1.65 -23.82 -3.26
N LEU A 81 -1.80 -22.49 -3.30
CA LEU A 81 -0.71 -21.55 -3.56
C LEU A 81 0.36 -21.53 -2.45
N ALA A 82 -0.02 -21.84 -1.21
CA ALA A 82 0.91 -21.94 -0.09
C ALA A 82 1.67 -23.28 -0.03
N SER A 83 1.18 -24.32 -0.72
CA SER A 83 1.74 -25.67 -0.67
C SER A 83 3.23 -25.71 -1.08
N PRO A 84 4.08 -26.48 -0.38
CA PRO A 84 3.76 -27.45 0.68
C PRO A 84 3.62 -26.86 2.10
N HIS A 85 3.88 -25.57 2.28
CA HIS A 85 3.93 -24.94 3.59
C HIS A 85 2.54 -24.50 4.07
N ARG A 86 2.07 -25.05 5.19
CA ARG A 86 0.76 -24.72 5.76
C ARG A 86 0.87 -24.46 7.25
N TYR A 87 0.15 -23.44 7.71
CA TYR A 87 0.07 -23.08 9.11
C TYR A 87 -1.33 -23.34 9.64
N ALA A 88 -1.44 -23.97 10.80
CA ALA A 88 -2.74 -24.27 11.38
C ALA A 88 -3.43 -22.97 11.83
N PHE A 89 -4.65 -22.75 11.36
CA PHE A 89 -5.51 -21.67 11.84
C PHE A 89 -6.14 -22.09 13.18
N GLN A 90 -6.08 -21.21 14.18
CA GLN A 90 -6.62 -21.45 15.52
C GLN A 90 -7.90 -20.63 15.74
N PRO A 91 -9.10 -21.20 15.48
CA PRO A 91 -10.37 -20.47 15.59
C PRO A 91 -10.71 -20.07 17.02
N ALA A 92 -10.22 -20.83 18.01
CA ALA A 92 -10.39 -20.58 19.44
C ALA A 92 -9.20 -19.82 20.05
N SER A 93 -8.47 -19.03 19.25
CA SER A 93 -7.38 -18.22 19.81
C SER A 93 -7.92 -17.08 20.67
N PRO A 94 -7.31 -16.77 21.83
CA PRO A 94 -7.75 -15.68 22.70
C PRO A 94 -7.86 -14.33 21.99
N SER A 95 -6.99 -14.07 21.01
CA SER A 95 -7.04 -12.85 20.19
C SER A 95 -8.34 -12.72 19.40
N LEU A 96 -8.87 -13.81 18.84
CA LEU A 96 -10.12 -13.79 18.08
C LEU A 96 -11.34 -13.65 18.99
N GLU A 97 -11.33 -14.30 20.16
CA GLU A 97 -12.37 -14.14 21.17
C GLU A 97 -12.47 -12.70 21.66
N ARG A 98 -11.32 -12.09 21.96
CA ARG A 98 -11.22 -10.66 22.32
C ARG A 98 -11.72 -9.76 21.20
N ALA A 99 -11.39 -10.07 19.95
CA ALA A 99 -11.83 -9.26 18.82
C ALA A 99 -13.35 -9.35 18.63
N HIS A 100 -13.93 -10.52 18.87
CA HIS A 100 -15.38 -10.73 18.86
C HIS A 100 -16.05 -9.96 20.00
N ALA A 101 -15.49 -10.02 21.22
CA ALA A 101 -15.98 -9.28 22.37
C ALA A 101 -15.94 -7.76 22.12
N LEU A 102 -14.83 -7.22 21.60
CA LEU A 102 -14.72 -5.81 21.21
C LEU A 102 -15.72 -5.43 20.13
N SER A 103 -15.89 -6.27 19.10
CA SER A 103 -16.89 -6.00 18.06
C SER A 103 -18.30 -5.93 18.64
N ARG A 104 -18.68 -6.83 19.56
CA ARG A 104 -20.01 -6.80 20.20
C ARG A 104 -20.18 -5.58 21.09
N ARG A 105 -19.13 -5.20 21.82
CA ARG A 105 -19.12 -3.99 22.67
C ARG A 105 -19.39 -2.72 21.87
N LEU A 106 -18.81 -2.62 20.68
CA LEU A 106 -18.92 -1.46 19.81
C LEU A 106 -20.17 -1.47 18.93
N ASP A 107 -20.86 -2.60 18.84
CA ASP A 107 -22.11 -2.74 18.10
C ASP A 107 -23.27 -2.15 18.92
N ARG A 108 -23.48 -0.84 18.76
CA ARG A 108 -24.49 -0.08 19.51
C ARG A 108 -25.88 -0.10 18.83
N GLY A 109 -26.24 -1.20 18.17
CA GLY A 109 -27.60 -1.43 17.64
C GLY A 109 -28.04 -0.54 16.46
N GLY A 110 -27.18 0.37 15.98
CA GLY A 110 -27.51 1.29 14.88
C GLY A 110 -26.36 1.62 13.93
N SER A 111 -25.14 1.13 14.18
CA SER A 111 -23.99 1.37 13.31
C SER A 111 -23.15 0.11 13.20
N PRO A 112 -22.99 -0.46 11.98
CA PRO A 112 -22.28 -1.71 11.84
C PRO A 112 -20.79 -1.48 12.08
N VAL A 113 -20.20 -2.28 12.97
CA VAL A 113 -18.76 -2.23 13.27
C VAL A 113 -17.98 -2.75 12.08
N ALA A 114 -17.03 -1.98 11.57
CA ALA A 114 -16.13 -2.42 10.51
C ALA A 114 -14.98 -3.26 11.06
N MET A 115 -14.43 -4.16 10.24
CA MET A 115 -13.29 -4.99 10.62
C MET A 115 -12.17 -4.87 9.60
N LEU A 116 -10.95 -4.69 10.09
CA LEU A 116 -9.75 -4.60 9.28
C LEU A 116 -8.68 -5.57 9.80
N ALA A 117 -8.49 -6.70 9.11
CA ALA A 117 -7.32 -7.53 9.31
C ALA A 117 -6.11 -6.86 8.66
N VAL A 118 -5.14 -6.44 9.48
CA VAL A 118 -3.92 -5.79 9.03
C VAL A 118 -2.81 -6.82 8.99
N LEU A 119 -2.42 -7.18 7.78
CA LEU A 119 -1.46 -8.25 7.51
C LEU A 119 -0.04 -7.67 7.45
N SER A 120 0.91 -8.38 8.05
CA SER A 120 2.34 -8.17 7.76
C SER A 120 2.64 -8.54 6.31
N HIS A 121 3.81 -8.14 5.80
CA HIS A 121 4.19 -8.38 4.41
C HIS A 121 5.54 -9.08 4.31
N PRO A 122 5.57 -10.43 4.27
CA PRO A 122 6.79 -11.17 4.01
C PRO A 122 7.31 -10.85 2.60
N PRO A 123 8.59 -11.15 2.30
CA PRO A 123 9.11 -11.05 0.94
C PRO A 123 8.19 -11.75 -0.06
N VAL A 124 7.94 -11.11 -1.21
CA VAL A 124 7.03 -11.62 -2.24
C VAL A 124 7.67 -12.63 -3.18
N LEU A 125 8.99 -12.80 -3.09
CA LEU A 125 9.79 -13.71 -3.91
C LEU A 125 10.62 -14.64 -3.02
N GLY A 126 11.03 -15.77 -3.58
CA GLY A 126 11.86 -16.75 -2.90
C GLY A 126 11.09 -17.65 -1.93
N GLU A 127 11.80 -18.24 -0.98
CA GLU A 127 11.30 -19.29 -0.08
C GLU A 127 10.20 -18.82 0.89
N LEU A 128 9.96 -17.52 1.02
CA LEU A 128 8.96 -16.95 1.93
C LEU A 128 7.68 -16.48 1.21
N ALA A 129 7.61 -16.63 -0.12
CA ALA A 129 6.48 -16.16 -0.90
C ALA A 129 5.15 -16.79 -0.45
N HIS A 130 5.17 -18.07 -0.02
CA HIS A 130 3.99 -18.80 0.47
C HIS A 130 3.32 -18.13 1.68
N LEU A 131 4.09 -17.44 2.52
CA LEU A 131 3.57 -16.75 3.70
C LEU A 131 2.56 -15.66 3.34
N ASN A 132 2.69 -15.02 2.17
CA ASN A 132 1.71 -14.02 1.73
C ASN A 132 0.32 -14.65 1.55
N PHE A 133 0.26 -15.86 0.97
CA PHE A 133 -1.01 -16.58 0.79
C PHE A 133 -1.57 -17.07 2.12
N GLU A 134 -0.72 -17.57 3.00
CA GLU A 134 -1.14 -18.02 4.33
C GLU A 134 -1.64 -16.87 5.21
N LEU A 135 -1.00 -15.70 5.18
CA LEU A 135 -1.47 -14.51 5.89
C LEU A 135 -2.84 -14.04 5.38
N VAL A 136 -3.05 -14.05 4.06
CA VAL A 136 -4.35 -13.74 3.46
C VAL A 136 -5.41 -14.75 3.92
N ARG A 137 -5.09 -16.06 3.88
CA ARG A 137 -5.98 -17.12 4.34
C ARG A 137 -6.38 -16.93 5.81
N HIS A 138 -5.40 -16.70 6.70
CA HIS A 138 -5.65 -16.42 8.12
C HIS A 138 -6.47 -15.16 8.32
N GLY A 139 -6.21 -14.10 7.54
CA GLY A 139 -7.00 -12.87 7.57
C GLY A 139 -8.47 -13.10 7.22
N MET A 140 -8.76 -13.85 6.16
CA MET A 140 -10.14 -14.13 5.76
C MET A 140 -10.86 -15.02 6.78
N GLN A 141 -10.20 -16.06 7.28
CA GLN A 141 -10.76 -16.96 8.29
C GLN A 141 -10.99 -16.24 9.62
N ALA A 142 -10.05 -15.41 10.06
CA ALA A 142 -10.20 -14.60 11.27
C ALA A 142 -11.39 -13.64 11.19
N LEU A 143 -11.53 -12.92 10.07
CA LEU A 143 -12.67 -12.02 9.86
C LEU A 143 -14.01 -12.77 9.90
N ARG A 144 -14.08 -13.96 9.29
CA ARG A 144 -15.28 -14.83 9.35
C ARG A 144 -15.58 -15.31 10.77
N GLN A 145 -14.55 -15.71 11.51
CA GLN A 145 -14.67 -16.20 12.88
C GLN A 145 -15.18 -15.10 13.82
N ILE A 146 -14.56 -13.91 13.77
CA ILE A 146 -14.94 -12.76 14.61
C ILE A 146 -16.36 -12.31 14.28
N ARG A 147 -16.74 -12.32 13.00
CA ARG A 147 -18.05 -11.85 12.60
C ARG A 147 -19.18 -12.79 13.05
N GLY A 148 -18.93 -14.09 13.17
CA GLY A 148 -19.92 -15.06 13.67
C GLY A 148 -21.15 -15.27 12.77
N ARG A 149 -21.18 -14.65 11.58
CA ARG A 149 -22.25 -14.78 10.57
C ARG A 149 -21.65 -14.83 9.17
N PRO A 150 -22.40 -15.27 8.14
CA PRO A 150 -21.93 -15.25 6.77
C PRO A 150 -21.44 -13.84 6.38
N CYS A 151 -20.18 -13.74 5.97
CA CYS A 151 -19.54 -12.49 5.56
C CYS A 151 -18.65 -12.73 4.34
N ARG A 152 -18.37 -11.66 3.58
CA ARG A 152 -17.55 -11.73 2.36
C ARG A 152 -16.34 -10.80 2.50
N PRO A 153 -15.29 -11.21 3.25
CA PRO A 153 -14.10 -10.39 3.43
C PRO A 153 -13.52 -9.96 2.10
N ARG A 154 -13.21 -8.67 1.98
CA ARG A 154 -12.57 -8.10 0.79
C ARG A 154 -11.05 -8.00 1.03
N LEU A 155 -10.26 -8.28 0.00
CA LEU A 155 -8.82 -8.13 0.07
C LEU A 155 -8.42 -6.78 -0.54
N VAL A 156 -7.46 -6.09 0.06
CA VAL A 156 -6.71 -5.06 -0.67
C VAL A 156 -5.51 -5.76 -1.30
N VAL A 157 -5.51 -5.83 -2.64
CA VAL A 157 -4.54 -6.63 -3.39
C VAL A 157 -4.02 -5.83 -4.57
N ALA A 158 -2.71 -5.86 -4.80
CA ALA A 158 -2.11 -5.28 -5.98
C ALA A 158 -2.43 -6.16 -7.20
N ILE A 159 -2.95 -5.55 -8.27
CA ILE A 159 -3.17 -6.19 -9.59
C ILE A 159 -2.35 -5.46 -10.66
N ASP A 160 -1.24 -4.87 -10.24
CA ASP A 160 -0.37 -4.06 -11.09
C ASP A 160 0.70 -4.92 -11.80
N PRO A 161 1.40 -4.37 -12.80
CA PRO A 161 2.31 -5.15 -13.65
C PRO A 161 3.44 -5.85 -12.89
N PHE A 162 3.82 -5.44 -11.68
CA PHE A 162 4.93 -6.12 -10.98
C PHE A 162 4.56 -7.55 -10.56
N ALA A 163 3.31 -7.75 -10.13
CA ALA A 163 2.75 -9.09 -9.88
C ALA A 163 2.22 -9.72 -11.19
N LEU A 164 1.64 -8.86 -12.04
CA LEU A 164 1.21 -9.06 -13.44
C LEU A 164 2.18 -9.85 -14.32
N ASP A 165 3.42 -9.38 -14.30
CA ASP A 165 4.36 -9.66 -15.36
C ASP A 165 5.02 -11.01 -15.22
N THR A 166 4.90 -11.67 -14.07
CA THR A 166 5.42 -13.04 -13.87
C THR A 166 4.48 -14.12 -14.38
N VAL A 167 3.23 -13.78 -14.75
CA VAL A 167 2.23 -14.73 -15.23
C VAL A 167 1.92 -14.53 -16.71
N SER A 168 1.30 -15.54 -17.33
CA SER A 168 0.85 -15.46 -18.72
C SER A 168 -0.21 -14.36 -18.90
N LEU A 169 -0.40 -13.88 -20.14
CA LEU A 169 -1.48 -12.93 -20.45
C LEU A 169 -2.86 -13.47 -20.06
N HIS A 170 -3.02 -14.81 -20.08
CA HIS A 170 -4.29 -15.43 -19.77
C HIS A 170 -4.65 -15.28 -18.29
N GLU A 171 -3.69 -15.67 -17.45
CA GLU A 171 -3.79 -15.56 -16.00
C GLU A 171 -3.92 -14.10 -15.57
N GLU A 172 -3.13 -13.19 -16.18
CA GLU A 172 -3.21 -11.75 -15.93
C GLU A 172 -4.63 -11.22 -16.13
N GLY A 173 -5.26 -11.49 -17.29
CA GLY A 173 -6.57 -10.96 -17.60
C GLY A 173 -7.65 -11.45 -16.63
N VAL A 174 -7.73 -12.77 -16.42
CA VAL A 174 -8.71 -13.37 -15.50
C VAL A 174 -8.51 -12.89 -14.06
N TYR A 175 -7.25 -12.87 -13.60
CA TYR A 175 -6.90 -12.41 -12.27
C TYR A 175 -7.23 -10.92 -12.07
N ALA A 176 -6.86 -10.06 -13.02
CA ALA A 176 -7.12 -8.62 -12.94
C ALA A 176 -8.63 -8.32 -12.90
N GLY A 177 -9.42 -9.01 -13.73
CA GLY A 177 -10.89 -8.90 -13.70
C GLY A 177 -11.49 -9.36 -12.37
N PHE A 178 -11.13 -10.57 -11.91
CA PHE A 178 -11.68 -11.14 -10.68
C PHE A 178 -11.23 -10.39 -9.43
N MET A 179 -9.92 -10.28 -9.19
CA MET A 179 -9.38 -9.63 -8.00
C MET A 179 -9.63 -8.12 -8.01
N GLY A 180 -9.60 -7.49 -9.19
CA GLY A 180 -9.91 -6.08 -9.37
C GLY A 180 -11.30 -5.70 -8.88
N LEU A 181 -12.29 -6.50 -9.28
CA LEU A 181 -13.71 -6.14 -9.18
C LEU A 181 -14.43 -6.88 -8.04
N TYR A 182 -14.03 -8.11 -7.71
CA TYR A 182 -14.51 -8.79 -6.50
C TYR A 182 -13.85 -8.19 -5.26
N HIS A 183 -12.53 -8.09 -5.21
CA HIS A 183 -11.83 -7.49 -4.06
C HIS A 183 -11.59 -5.99 -4.26
N ILE A 184 -10.84 -5.37 -3.37
CA ILE A 184 -10.33 -4.00 -3.53
C ILE A 184 -8.99 -4.11 -4.28
N GLY A 185 -9.06 -4.62 -5.51
CA GLY A 185 -7.88 -4.73 -6.37
C GLY A 185 -7.38 -3.35 -6.77
N VAL A 186 -6.06 -3.22 -6.77
CA VAL A 186 -5.34 -1.97 -6.94
C VAL A 186 -4.43 -2.07 -8.15
N ASP A 187 -4.84 -1.44 -9.24
CA ASP A 187 -4.06 -1.35 -10.46
C ASP A 187 -3.39 0.03 -10.55
N ARG A 188 -2.06 0.04 -10.48
CA ARG A 188 -1.26 1.27 -10.59
C ARG A 188 -1.31 1.88 -11.98
N LEU A 189 -1.50 1.05 -13.02
CA LEU A 189 -1.46 1.44 -14.42
C LEU A 189 -2.79 1.20 -15.15
N ALA A 190 -3.92 1.14 -14.43
CA ALA A 190 -5.25 0.88 -15.01
C ALA A 190 -5.56 1.80 -16.22
N LEU A 191 -5.17 3.08 -16.12
CA LEU A 191 -5.43 4.07 -17.17
C LEU A 191 -4.42 4.03 -18.32
N HIS A 192 -3.33 3.26 -18.20
CA HIS A 192 -2.39 3.01 -19.30
C HIS A 192 -2.76 1.77 -20.11
N ARG A 193 -3.74 0.98 -19.66
CA ARG A 193 -4.26 -0.14 -20.43
C ARG A 193 -5.01 0.35 -21.69
N ASN A 194 -5.23 -0.58 -22.62
CA ASN A 194 -6.02 -0.34 -23.83
C ASN A 194 -7.44 0.18 -23.47
N ALA A 195 -8.14 0.82 -24.41
CA ALA A 195 -9.39 1.52 -24.12
C ALA A 195 -10.47 0.64 -23.46
N LEU A 196 -10.62 -0.60 -23.92
CA LEU A 196 -11.62 -1.54 -23.40
C LEU A 196 -11.24 -2.03 -22.00
N THR A 197 -10.00 -2.46 -21.79
CA THR A 197 -9.55 -2.88 -20.46
C THR A 197 -9.55 -1.70 -19.47
N ARG A 198 -9.21 -0.50 -19.93
CA ARG A 198 -9.31 0.73 -19.13
C ARG A 198 -10.74 1.02 -18.69
N LEU A 199 -11.74 0.78 -19.55
CA LEU A 199 -13.14 0.93 -19.18
C LEU A 199 -13.51 -0.06 -18.06
N LEU A 200 -13.10 -1.33 -18.19
CA LEU A 200 -13.41 -2.40 -17.23
C LEU A 200 -12.66 -2.24 -15.90
N LEU A 201 -11.37 -1.90 -15.94
CA LEU A 201 -10.48 -1.81 -14.78
C LEU A 201 -10.26 -0.37 -14.28
N GLY A 202 -10.80 0.66 -14.93
CA GLY A 202 -10.74 2.04 -14.43
C GLY A 202 -11.15 2.20 -12.96
N PRO A 203 -12.19 1.50 -12.46
CA PRO A 203 -12.55 1.47 -11.03
C PRO A 203 -11.47 0.92 -10.10
N THR A 204 -10.53 0.12 -10.60
CA THR A 204 -9.44 -0.49 -9.82
C THR A 204 -8.19 0.39 -9.77
N SER A 205 -8.21 1.55 -10.43
CA SER A 205 -7.11 2.50 -10.38
C SER A 205 -6.68 2.83 -8.95
N TRP A 206 -5.37 2.93 -8.74
CA TRP A 206 -4.75 3.30 -7.46
C TRP A 206 -5.42 4.50 -6.78
N GLU A 207 -5.80 5.52 -7.56
CA GLU A 207 -6.47 6.74 -7.07
C GLU A 207 -7.80 6.46 -6.37
N ARG A 208 -8.51 5.43 -6.82
CA ARG A 208 -9.82 5.05 -6.30
C ARG A 208 -9.74 4.09 -5.12
N MET A 209 -8.59 3.47 -4.86
CA MET A 209 -8.40 2.48 -3.78
C MET A 209 -8.90 3.01 -2.43
N ALA A 210 -8.45 4.21 -2.03
CA ALA A 210 -8.82 4.77 -0.74
C ALA A 210 -10.35 4.99 -0.62
N GLY A 211 -11.00 5.45 -1.70
CA GLY A 211 -12.45 5.62 -1.73
C GLY A 211 -13.19 4.29 -1.59
N ARG A 212 -12.73 3.25 -2.31
CA ARG A 212 -13.31 1.90 -2.25
C ARG A 212 -13.14 1.25 -0.88
N LEU A 213 -11.94 1.34 -0.31
CA LEU A 213 -11.65 0.88 1.07
C LEU A 213 -12.58 1.55 2.08
N LEU A 214 -12.66 2.88 2.04
CA LEU A 214 -13.54 3.62 2.93
C LEU A 214 -15.01 3.30 2.70
N GLY A 215 -15.44 3.07 1.45
CA GLY A 215 -16.81 2.65 1.13
C GLY A 215 -17.18 1.33 1.79
N VAL A 216 -16.29 0.32 1.72
CA VAL A 216 -16.49 -0.98 2.38
C VAL A 216 -16.52 -0.83 3.90
N LEU A 217 -15.56 -0.10 4.48
CA LEU A 217 -15.48 0.07 5.93
C LEU A 217 -16.65 0.90 6.48
N LYS A 218 -17.09 1.96 5.81
CA LYS A 218 -18.27 2.74 6.22
C LYS A 218 -19.56 1.92 6.25
N ALA A 219 -19.65 0.90 5.39
CA ALA A 219 -20.77 -0.04 5.39
C ALA A 219 -20.65 -1.12 6.50
N GLY A 220 -19.64 -1.02 7.39
CA GLY A 220 -19.34 -2.00 8.42
C GLY A 220 -18.80 -3.32 7.87
N GLY A 221 -18.21 -3.29 6.67
CA GLY A 221 -17.67 -4.48 6.02
C GLY A 221 -16.36 -4.97 6.62
N GLU A 222 -15.93 -6.13 6.14
CA GLU A 222 -14.70 -6.81 6.52
C GLU A 222 -13.64 -6.69 5.43
N VAL A 223 -12.45 -6.21 5.79
CA VAL A 223 -11.33 -6.07 4.87
C VAL A 223 -10.09 -6.73 5.45
N ALA A 224 -9.36 -7.51 4.64
CA ALA A 224 -7.98 -7.85 4.93
C ALA A 224 -7.07 -7.04 4.01
N MET A 225 -6.08 -6.37 4.59
CA MET A 225 -5.13 -5.57 3.84
C MET A 225 -3.73 -5.79 4.36
N VAL A 226 -2.77 -5.82 3.45
CA VAL A 226 -1.38 -5.78 3.84
C VAL A 226 -0.98 -4.33 4.12
N LEU A 227 -0.31 -4.06 5.24
CA LEU A 227 0.09 -2.70 5.63
C LEU A 227 1.19 -2.10 4.72
N ALA A 228 1.69 -2.92 3.77
CA ALA A 228 2.76 -2.75 2.80
C ALA A 228 4.17 -2.93 3.38
N GLY A 229 4.98 -3.81 2.77
CA GLY A 229 6.37 -4.09 3.20
C GLY A 229 7.14 -5.16 2.38
N GLY A 230 6.50 -5.99 1.56
CA GLY A 230 7.20 -7.10 0.88
C GLY A 230 8.05 -6.67 -0.30
N VAL A 231 7.88 -5.42 -0.75
CA VAL A 231 8.79 -4.77 -1.69
C VAL A 231 9.34 -3.52 -1.00
N PRO A 232 10.49 -3.63 -0.30
CA PRO A 232 11.08 -2.53 0.46
C PRO A 232 11.24 -1.24 -0.35
N SER A 233 11.57 -1.36 -1.65
CA SER A 233 11.71 -0.20 -2.53
C SER A 233 10.39 0.55 -2.73
N THR A 234 9.28 -0.15 -2.95
CA THR A 234 7.95 0.47 -2.99
C THR A 234 7.61 1.07 -1.63
N ALA A 235 7.90 0.35 -0.54
CA ALA A 235 7.61 0.79 0.82
C ALA A 235 8.25 2.16 1.11
N ARG A 236 9.55 2.27 0.84
CA ARG A 236 10.39 3.44 1.10
C ARG A 236 10.13 4.61 0.15
N VAL A 237 10.04 4.34 -1.16
CA VAL A 237 9.82 5.39 -2.17
C VAL A 237 8.40 5.93 -2.06
N LEU A 238 7.38 5.06 -2.12
CA LEU A 238 6.00 5.52 -2.20
C LEU A 238 5.47 6.04 -0.87
N TYR A 239 5.74 5.34 0.22
CA TYR A 239 5.08 5.67 1.47
C TYR A 239 6.02 6.45 2.40
N GLY A 240 7.25 5.99 2.63
CA GLY A 240 8.22 6.72 3.47
C GLY A 240 8.49 8.13 2.92
N THR A 241 9.06 8.22 1.72
CA THR A 241 9.50 9.48 1.12
C THR A 241 8.35 10.45 0.85
N ARG A 242 7.23 9.94 0.34
CA ARG A 242 6.06 10.78 0.04
C ARG A 242 5.37 11.30 1.30
N GLU A 243 5.19 10.47 2.33
CA GLU A 243 4.62 10.93 3.60
C GLU A 243 5.54 11.95 4.26
N TRP A 244 6.85 11.70 4.25
CA TRP A 244 7.85 12.64 4.73
C TRP A 244 7.78 13.99 4.01
N MET A 245 7.80 14.03 2.67
CA MET A 245 7.73 15.28 1.91
C MET A 245 6.43 16.06 2.18
N MET A 246 5.32 15.35 2.37
CA MET A 246 4.06 15.98 2.78
C MET A 246 4.12 16.59 4.18
N ARG A 247 4.78 15.94 5.14
CA ARG A 247 5.01 16.51 6.50
C ARG A 247 5.88 17.75 6.41
N CYS A 248 7.00 17.71 5.68
CA CYS A 248 7.86 18.87 5.46
C CYS A 248 7.10 20.05 4.86
N ARG A 249 6.23 19.79 3.86
CA ARG A 249 5.37 20.84 3.30
C ARG A 249 4.45 21.46 4.36
N GLY A 250 3.88 20.65 5.26
CA GLY A 250 2.95 21.10 6.31
C GLY A 250 3.64 21.85 7.46
N GLN A 251 4.90 21.52 7.73
CA GLN A 251 5.72 22.08 8.82
C GLN A 251 6.72 23.13 8.33
N ARG A 252 6.58 23.60 7.08
CA ARG A 252 7.56 24.50 6.47
C ARG A 252 7.71 25.78 7.30
N PRO A 253 8.94 26.28 7.51
CA PRO A 253 9.18 27.46 8.36
C PRO A 253 8.58 28.73 7.79
N VAL A 254 8.54 28.84 6.46
CA VAL A 254 8.04 30.01 5.75
C VAL A 254 6.85 29.61 4.88
N PRO A 255 5.69 30.28 4.98
CA PRO A 255 4.54 30.01 4.12
C PRO A 255 4.81 30.55 2.70
N LEU A 256 5.57 29.79 1.90
CA LEU A 256 5.80 30.12 0.50
C LEU A 256 4.61 29.72 -0.37
N GLY A 257 4.27 30.58 -1.35
CA GLY A 257 3.28 30.30 -2.37
C GLY A 257 3.78 29.28 -3.41
N PRO A 258 2.90 28.55 -4.11
CA PRO A 258 3.29 27.54 -5.10
C PRO A 258 4.25 28.03 -6.19
N ALA A 259 4.03 29.24 -6.71
CA ALA A 259 4.87 29.83 -7.76
C ALA A 259 6.30 30.10 -7.30
N GLU A 260 6.45 30.58 -6.06
CA GLU A 260 7.76 30.87 -5.47
C GLU A 260 8.54 29.57 -5.19
N VAL A 261 7.87 28.53 -4.69
CA VAL A 261 8.48 27.21 -4.53
C VAL A 261 8.96 26.66 -5.87
N LEU A 262 8.13 26.76 -6.92
CA LEU A 262 8.50 26.31 -8.26
C LEU A 262 9.70 27.09 -8.82
N ARG A 263 9.72 28.42 -8.63
CA ARG A 263 10.83 29.27 -9.04
C ARG A 263 12.13 28.84 -8.37
N ARG A 264 12.11 28.58 -7.05
CA ARG A 264 13.27 28.10 -6.30
C ARG A 264 13.74 26.73 -6.76
N LEU A 265 12.83 25.79 -7.00
CA LEU A 265 13.17 24.48 -7.54
C LEU A 265 13.86 24.62 -8.90
N ARG A 266 13.29 25.39 -9.83
CA ARG A 266 13.86 25.56 -11.17
C ARG A 266 15.19 26.32 -11.21
N ALA A 267 15.52 27.07 -10.15
CA ALA A 267 16.85 27.66 -10.01
C ALA A 267 17.91 26.59 -9.67
N ASP A 268 17.51 25.47 -9.06
CA ASP A 268 18.43 24.40 -8.67
C ASP A 268 18.85 23.53 -9.87
N PRO A 269 20.16 23.31 -10.10
CA PRO A 269 20.65 22.45 -11.18
C PRO A 269 20.15 21.00 -11.11
N LEU A 270 20.05 20.41 -9.92
CA LEU A 270 19.63 19.01 -9.73
C LEU A 270 18.16 18.83 -10.12
N PHE A 271 17.32 19.81 -9.79
CA PHE A 271 15.93 19.79 -10.20
C PHE A 271 15.76 19.98 -11.71
N ARG A 272 16.56 20.87 -12.32
CA ARG A 272 16.57 21.03 -13.80
C ARG A 272 16.96 19.75 -14.52
N HIS A 273 17.94 19.01 -13.99
CA HIS A 273 18.32 17.69 -14.50
C HIS A 273 17.13 16.72 -14.44
N PHE A 274 16.46 16.63 -13.29
CA PHE A 274 15.25 15.82 -13.14
C PHE A 274 14.13 16.19 -14.13
N GLU A 275 13.86 17.49 -14.35
CA GLU A 275 12.88 17.93 -15.35
C GLU A 275 13.29 17.52 -16.78
N ALA A 276 14.59 17.59 -17.11
CA ALA A 276 15.11 17.23 -18.42
C ALA A 276 15.06 15.71 -18.70
N ASP A 277 15.39 14.88 -17.70
CA ASP A 277 15.50 13.41 -17.84
C ASP A 277 14.16 12.68 -17.85
N GLY A 278 13.04 13.40 -17.75
CA GLY A 278 11.70 12.82 -17.85
C GLY A 278 10.84 12.99 -16.60
N GLY A 279 11.16 13.98 -15.76
CA GLY A 279 10.23 14.48 -14.75
C GLY A 279 8.89 14.93 -15.36
N PRO A 280 7.81 15.04 -14.55
CA PRO A 280 6.51 15.46 -15.05
C PRO A 280 6.53 16.85 -15.69
N LYS A 281 6.23 16.93 -17.00
CA LYS A 281 6.28 18.21 -17.75
C LYS A 281 5.08 19.12 -17.46
N LYS A 282 3.93 18.55 -17.11
CA LYS A 282 2.70 19.28 -16.79
C LYS A 282 2.13 18.81 -15.46
N PRO A 283 2.80 19.07 -14.33
CA PRO A 283 2.35 18.52 -13.06
C PRO A 283 1.04 19.14 -12.61
N ALA A 284 0.13 18.32 -12.08
CA ALA A 284 -1.14 18.80 -11.52
C ALA A 284 -0.95 19.83 -10.37
N SER A 285 0.21 19.83 -9.71
CA SER A 285 0.62 20.88 -8.77
C SER A 285 2.13 20.84 -8.52
N VAL A 286 2.72 21.95 -8.05
CA VAL A 286 4.12 22.00 -7.58
C VAL A 286 4.39 20.99 -6.47
N TRP A 287 3.39 20.67 -5.65
CA TRP A 287 3.52 19.69 -4.56
C TRP A 287 3.70 18.27 -5.10
N ARG A 288 3.01 17.92 -6.18
CA ARG A 288 3.20 16.64 -6.86
C ARG A 288 4.57 16.55 -7.52
N LEU A 289 5.05 17.66 -8.05
CA LEU A 289 6.37 17.76 -8.64
C LEU A 289 7.47 17.56 -7.57
N LEU A 290 7.33 18.17 -6.40
CA LEU A 290 8.19 17.93 -5.24
C LEU A 290 8.17 16.48 -4.75
N GLU A 291 6.99 15.88 -4.63
CA GLU A 291 6.86 14.46 -4.29
C GLU A 291 7.60 13.59 -5.31
N ALA A 292 7.40 13.84 -6.62
CA ALA A 292 8.06 13.10 -7.68
C ALA A 292 9.59 13.25 -7.63
N PHE A 293 10.10 14.47 -7.43
CA PHE A 293 11.53 14.74 -7.32
C PHE A 293 12.17 14.05 -6.10
N ALA A 294 11.51 14.10 -4.94
CA ALA A 294 12.00 13.39 -3.76
C ALA A 294 11.97 11.86 -3.95
N MET A 295 10.89 11.35 -4.53
CA MET A 295 10.74 9.92 -4.82
C MET A 295 11.77 9.44 -5.86
N SER A 296 12.11 10.25 -6.86
CA SER A 296 13.13 9.91 -7.85
C SER A 296 14.52 9.85 -7.21
N ALA A 297 14.82 10.79 -6.32
CA ALA A 297 16.07 10.81 -5.54
C ALA A 297 16.22 9.54 -4.69
N VAL A 298 15.19 9.15 -3.92
CA VAL A 298 15.25 7.93 -3.09
C VAL A 298 15.20 6.66 -3.95
N GLY A 299 14.47 6.68 -5.07
CA GLY A 299 14.38 5.57 -6.01
C GLY A 299 15.63 5.36 -6.87
N GLY A 300 16.59 6.30 -6.83
CA GLY A 300 17.80 6.26 -7.65
C GLY A 300 17.51 6.39 -9.16
N ILE A 301 16.41 7.03 -9.54
CA ILE A 301 16.01 7.20 -10.94
C ILE A 301 15.98 8.67 -11.33
N LEU A 302 16.16 8.97 -12.62
CA LEU A 302 16.20 10.35 -13.14
C LEU A 302 17.29 11.19 -12.43
N MET A 303 18.39 10.51 -12.08
CA MET A 303 19.53 11.07 -11.37
C MET A 303 20.68 11.29 -12.35
N PRO A 304 21.58 12.25 -12.06
CA PRO A 304 22.82 12.43 -12.82
C PRO A 304 23.64 11.14 -12.94
N PRO A 305 24.43 10.95 -14.02
CA PRO A 305 25.20 9.73 -14.26
C PRO A 305 26.10 9.30 -13.09
N GLU A 306 26.70 10.26 -12.36
CA GLU A 306 27.53 9.98 -11.19
C GLU A 306 26.78 9.28 -10.04
N ALA A 307 25.45 9.38 -10.01
CA ALA A 307 24.61 8.73 -9.03
C ALA A 307 24.40 7.23 -9.31
N HIS A 308 24.61 6.79 -10.56
CA HIS A 308 24.27 5.42 -10.99
C HIS A 308 25.24 4.39 -10.43
N ALA A 309 26.42 4.81 -9.97
CA ALA A 309 27.39 3.95 -9.30
C ALA A 309 27.08 3.72 -7.81
N GLN A 310 26.13 4.47 -7.22
CA GLN A 310 25.81 4.36 -5.80
C GLN A 310 24.67 3.37 -5.56
N PRO A 311 24.67 2.64 -4.43
CA PRO A 311 23.55 1.78 -4.07
C PRO A 311 22.25 2.59 -3.90
N CYS A 312 21.13 2.07 -4.39
CA CYS A 312 19.85 2.77 -4.29
C CYS A 312 19.33 2.83 -2.84
N CYS A 313 18.92 4.02 -2.40
CA CYS A 313 18.36 4.24 -1.06
C CYS A 313 17.14 3.35 -0.80
N ALA A 314 16.30 3.15 -1.82
CA ALA A 314 15.12 2.32 -1.75
C ALA A 314 15.40 0.84 -1.44
N GLN A 315 16.60 0.33 -1.72
CA GLN A 315 17.01 -1.03 -1.38
C GLN A 315 17.71 -1.12 -0.02
N ASN A 316 18.64 -0.22 0.23
CA ASN A 316 19.51 -0.32 1.39
C ASN A 316 18.92 0.33 2.64
N GLY A 317 17.89 1.16 2.50
CA GLY A 317 17.28 1.87 3.62
C GLY A 317 18.14 3.01 4.17
N THR A 318 19.21 3.38 3.46
CA THR A 318 20.13 4.48 3.84
C THR A 318 20.11 5.55 2.76
N LEU A 319 20.19 6.82 3.15
CA LEU A 319 20.31 7.93 2.21
C LEU A 319 21.74 8.04 1.68
N THR A 320 21.90 8.00 0.36
CA THR A 320 23.19 8.33 -0.27
C THR A 320 23.45 9.83 -0.25
N ASP A 321 24.71 10.24 -0.39
CA ASP A 321 25.08 11.67 -0.47
C ASP A 321 24.38 12.38 -1.63
N VAL A 322 24.23 11.69 -2.77
CA VAL A 322 23.54 12.27 -3.93
C VAL A 322 22.07 12.48 -3.62
N ALA A 323 21.38 11.46 -3.07
CA ALA A 323 19.98 11.60 -2.68
C ALA A 323 19.80 12.68 -1.61
N ARG A 324 20.70 12.74 -0.62
CA ARG A 324 20.69 13.76 0.45
C ARG A 324 20.77 15.18 -0.13
N ARG A 325 21.64 15.43 -1.13
CA ARG A 325 21.72 16.73 -1.82
C ARG A 325 20.43 17.09 -2.57
N HIS A 326 19.81 16.14 -3.26
CA HIS A 326 18.54 16.37 -3.96
C HIS A 326 17.41 16.70 -2.99
N LEU A 327 17.33 15.96 -1.88
CA LEU A 327 16.31 16.17 -0.86
C LEU A 327 16.53 17.48 -0.10
N ASP A 328 17.77 17.85 0.21
CA ASP A 328 18.12 19.15 0.79
C ASP A 328 17.74 20.31 -0.14
N SER A 329 17.95 20.15 -1.45
CA SER A 329 17.48 21.12 -2.46
C SER A 329 15.96 21.31 -2.41
N ALA A 330 15.19 20.21 -2.33
CA ALA A 330 13.74 20.26 -2.19
C ALA A 330 13.30 20.97 -0.90
N LEU A 331 13.99 20.73 0.23
CA LEU A 331 13.72 21.38 1.51
C LEU A 331 14.05 22.87 1.48
N LYS A 332 15.18 23.27 0.88
CA LYS A 332 15.56 24.68 0.67
C LYS A 332 14.54 25.42 -0.18
N ALA A 333 14.00 24.77 -1.21
CA ALA A 333 12.91 25.34 -2.01
C ALA A 333 11.61 25.54 -1.19
N LEU A 334 11.39 24.72 -0.16
CA LEU A 334 10.31 24.90 0.83
C LEU A 334 10.64 25.95 1.91
N GLY A 335 11.84 26.53 1.91
CA GLY A 335 12.27 27.55 2.87
C GLY A 335 12.89 26.99 4.15
N TYR A 336 13.35 25.74 4.16
CA TYR A 336 14.09 25.17 5.29
C TYR A 336 15.51 25.76 5.38
N GLY A 337 15.93 26.12 6.59
CA GLY A 337 17.32 26.45 6.89
C GLY A 337 18.19 25.19 7.05
N LYS A 338 19.52 25.37 7.13
CA LYS A 338 20.50 24.27 7.20
C LYS A 338 20.19 23.26 8.32
N GLU A 339 19.94 23.73 9.54
CA GLU A 339 19.67 22.88 10.70
C GLU A 339 18.34 22.13 10.58
N GLN A 340 17.29 22.82 10.11
CA GLN A 340 15.97 22.24 9.90
C GLN A 340 16.00 21.18 8.80
N SER A 341 16.72 21.44 7.70
CA SER A 341 16.96 20.45 6.65
C SER A 341 17.68 19.22 7.19
N ALA A 342 18.76 19.41 7.96
CA ALA A 342 19.52 18.31 8.55
C ALA A 342 18.64 17.43 9.45
N LYS A 343 17.81 18.05 10.29
CA LYS A 343 16.84 17.34 11.12
C LYS A 343 15.82 16.56 10.29
N ALA A 344 15.20 17.20 9.29
CA ALA A 344 14.21 16.54 8.44
C ALA A 344 14.80 15.35 7.66
N LEU A 345 16.05 15.47 7.20
CA LEU A 345 16.74 14.38 6.50
C LEU A 345 17.08 13.21 7.44
N ALA A 346 17.47 13.48 8.68
CA ALA A 346 17.69 12.44 9.69
C ALA A 346 16.39 11.67 9.99
N GLU A 347 15.26 12.38 10.09
CA GLU A 347 13.94 11.74 10.26
C GLU A 347 13.57 10.83 9.07
N LEU A 348 13.88 11.24 7.83
CA LEU A 348 13.67 10.39 6.66
C LEU A 348 14.59 9.17 6.68
N GLU A 349 15.86 9.33 7.07
CA GLU A 349 16.82 8.25 7.16
C GLU A 349 16.38 7.18 8.16
N GLU A 350 15.88 7.58 9.33
CA GLU A 350 15.26 6.67 10.29
C GLU A 350 14.05 5.94 9.69
N GLU A 351 13.21 6.65 8.93
CA GLU A 351 12.04 6.07 8.27
C GLU A 351 12.43 5.05 7.18
N LEU A 352 13.49 5.32 6.42
CA LEU A 352 14.00 4.44 5.36
C LEU A 352 14.66 3.17 5.93
N ALA A 353 15.26 3.26 7.12
CA ALA A 353 15.84 2.12 7.81
C ALA A 353 14.79 1.08 8.24
N ARG A 354 13.52 1.50 8.38
CA ARG A 354 12.43 0.57 8.75
C ARG A 354 12.07 -0.36 7.59
N GLN A 355 11.78 -1.62 7.94
CA GLN A 355 11.23 -2.59 7.00
C GLN A 355 9.81 -2.19 6.56
N THR A 356 9.02 -1.65 7.49
CA THR A 356 7.65 -1.17 7.26
C THR A 356 7.56 0.29 7.71
N PRO A 357 7.65 1.26 6.77
CA PRO A 357 7.49 2.67 7.12
C PRO A 357 6.09 2.94 7.69
N TYR A 358 5.97 3.93 8.55
CA TYR A 358 4.69 4.35 9.10
C TYR A 358 3.72 4.75 7.96
N ARG A 359 2.43 4.51 8.20
CA ARG A 359 1.34 4.79 7.24
C ARG A 359 0.39 5.84 7.80
N SER A 360 0.94 6.94 8.29
CA SER A 360 0.17 7.98 8.96
C SER A 360 -1.02 8.44 8.12
N ARG A 361 -0.89 8.49 6.78
CA ARG A 361 -1.97 8.89 5.87
C ARG A 361 -3.10 7.87 5.79
N LEU A 362 -2.78 6.58 5.79
CA LEU A 362 -3.79 5.52 5.80
C LEU A 362 -4.60 5.62 7.09
N PHE A 363 -3.93 5.61 8.24
CA PHE A 363 -4.61 5.72 9.54
C PHE A 363 -5.39 7.04 9.67
N ASN A 364 -4.86 8.16 9.19
CA ASN A 364 -5.59 9.43 9.10
C ASN A 364 -6.84 9.32 8.24
N ALA A 365 -6.76 8.66 7.08
CA ALA A 365 -7.93 8.45 6.23
C ALA A 365 -8.96 7.56 6.91
N LEU A 366 -8.54 6.46 7.54
CA LEU A 366 -9.42 5.56 8.29
C LEU A 366 -10.11 6.29 9.45
N ALA A 367 -9.33 6.97 10.30
CA ALA A 367 -9.83 7.75 11.43
C ALA A 367 -10.80 8.86 11.02
N ARG A 368 -10.38 9.73 10.08
CA ARG A 368 -11.17 10.93 9.72
C ARG A 368 -12.32 10.63 8.79
N ARG A 369 -12.30 9.51 8.07
CA ARG A 369 -13.33 9.24 7.05
C ARG A 369 -14.20 8.05 7.40
N ALA A 370 -13.71 6.99 8.04
CA ALA A 370 -14.56 5.88 8.48
C ALA A 370 -15.03 6.08 9.94
N VAL A 371 -14.10 6.32 10.88
CA VAL A 371 -14.46 6.43 12.31
C VAL A 371 -15.24 7.72 12.58
N ALA A 372 -14.84 8.84 11.99
CA ALA A 372 -15.57 10.11 12.13
C ALA A 372 -16.98 10.08 11.49
N SER A 373 -17.28 9.11 10.61
CA SER A 373 -18.66 8.89 10.12
C SER A 373 -19.45 7.91 10.98
N HIS A 374 -19.10 7.79 12.26
CA HIS A 374 -19.77 6.95 13.26
C HIS A 374 -19.72 5.44 12.98
N THR A 375 -18.72 4.98 12.23
CA THR A 375 -18.47 3.54 12.04
C THR A 375 -17.27 3.12 12.90
N PRO A 376 -17.47 2.44 14.05
CA PRO A 376 -16.36 1.90 14.81
C PRO A 376 -15.56 0.90 13.97
N LEU A 377 -14.25 0.82 14.21
CA LEU A 377 -13.34 0.01 13.43
C LEU A 377 -12.49 -0.87 14.35
N VAL A 378 -12.61 -2.19 14.21
CA VAL A 378 -11.76 -3.17 14.88
C VAL A 378 -10.59 -3.54 13.96
N PHE A 379 -9.37 -3.41 14.47
CA PHE A 379 -8.13 -3.81 13.83
C PHE A 379 -7.71 -5.16 14.37
N LEU A 380 -7.39 -6.08 13.47
CA LEU A 380 -6.84 -7.39 13.80
C LEU A 380 -5.44 -7.52 13.17
N PRO A 381 -4.36 -7.36 13.94
CA PRO A 381 -3.01 -7.54 13.43
C PRO A 381 -2.72 -9.04 13.23
N ILE A 382 -2.26 -9.40 12.03
CA ILE A 382 -1.83 -10.77 11.70
C ILE A 382 -0.41 -10.69 11.13
N VAL A 383 0.53 -11.29 11.84
CA VAL A 383 1.96 -11.12 11.57
C VAL A 383 2.65 -12.45 11.30
N HIS A 384 3.68 -12.41 10.46
CA HIS A 384 4.62 -13.51 10.34
C HIS A 384 5.80 -13.28 11.29
N ARG A 385 6.35 -14.35 11.84
CA ARG A 385 7.61 -14.34 12.57
C ARG A 385 8.61 -15.24 11.85
N LEU A 386 9.87 -14.85 11.84
CA LEU A 386 10.98 -15.68 11.36
C LEU A 386 11.86 -15.99 12.57
N GLY A 387 12.07 -17.28 12.85
CA GLY A 387 12.89 -17.74 13.97
C GLY A 387 13.63 -19.03 13.65
N ALA A 388 14.38 -19.55 14.61
CA ALA A 388 15.17 -20.78 14.46
C ALA A 388 14.30 -22.01 14.09
N GLY A 389 13.04 -22.04 14.52
CA GLY A 389 12.06 -23.08 14.17
C GLY A 389 11.35 -22.87 12.83
N GLY A 390 11.82 -21.95 11.99
CA GLY A 390 11.18 -21.57 10.74
C GLY A 390 10.21 -20.39 10.89
N ALA A 391 9.41 -20.17 9.84
CA ALA A 391 8.41 -19.12 9.84
C ALA A 391 7.14 -19.55 10.60
N SER A 392 6.44 -18.61 11.23
CA SER A 392 5.13 -18.85 11.85
C SER A 392 4.18 -17.67 11.61
N ILE A 393 2.88 -17.89 11.84
CA ILE A 393 1.84 -16.85 11.74
C ILE A 393 1.20 -16.66 13.12
N GLU A 394 1.10 -15.41 13.55
CA GLU A 394 0.58 -14.99 14.84
C GLU A 394 -0.58 -14.00 14.63
N ILE A 395 -1.74 -14.27 15.24
CA ILE A 395 -2.85 -13.31 15.33
C ILE A 395 -2.72 -12.57 16.66
N ARG A 396 -2.38 -11.28 16.60
CA ARG A 396 -2.11 -10.48 17.80
C ARG A 396 -3.40 -9.93 18.41
N ALA A 397 -3.28 -9.39 19.62
CA ALA A 397 -4.40 -8.80 20.33
C ALA A 397 -5.03 -7.65 19.50
N PRO A 398 -6.37 -7.60 19.41
CA PRO A 398 -7.08 -6.63 18.59
C PRO A 398 -7.05 -5.23 19.19
N TRP A 399 -7.16 -4.23 18.32
CA TRP A 399 -7.31 -2.83 18.69
C TRP A 399 -8.66 -2.34 18.15
N ALA A 400 -9.24 -1.31 18.74
CA ALA A 400 -10.45 -0.72 18.20
C ALA A 400 -10.43 0.80 18.25
N LEU A 401 -10.97 1.42 17.21
CA LEU A 401 -11.26 2.85 17.16
C LEU A 401 -12.76 3.04 17.23
N GLU A 402 -13.22 3.83 18.19
CA GLU A 402 -14.62 4.03 18.49
C GLU A 402 -15.12 5.37 17.97
N SER A 403 -14.36 6.44 18.18
CA SER A 403 -14.74 7.77 17.72
C SER A 403 -13.54 8.62 17.33
N CYS A 404 -13.79 9.67 16.53
CA CYS A 404 -12.79 10.64 16.13
C CYS A 404 -13.42 12.05 16.20
N GLN A 405 -13.01 12.84 17.19
CA GLN A 405 -13.51 14.21 17.40
C GLN A 405 -12.35 15.20 17.44
N LYS A 406 -12.43 16.25 16.61
CA LYS A 406 -11.39 17.30 16.52
C LYS A 406 -9.97 16.75 16.32
N GLY A 407 -9.84 15.63 15.59
CA GLY A 407 -8.55 14.97 15.33
C GLY A 407 -8.01 14.11 16.49
N ARG A 408 -8.76 14.01 17.60
CA ARG A 408 -8.49 13.06 18.69
C ARG A 408 -9.30 11.79 18.47
N LEU A 409 -8.63 10.67 18.59
CA LEU A 409 -9.21 9.34 18.54
C LEU A 409 -9.52 8.85 19.95
N SER A 410 -10.64 8.16 20.09
CA SER A 410 -10.93 7.33 21.27
C SER A 410 -11.12 5.88 20.83
N GLY A 411 -10.72 4.94 21.68
CA GLY A 411 -10.78 3.53 21.35
C GLY A 411 -10.34 2.61 22.47
N TRP A 412 -10.00 1.39 22.09
CA TRP A 412 -9.64 0.30 22.99
C TRP A 412 -8.34 -0.33 22.50
N ILE A 413 -7.36 -0.47 23.40
CA ILE A 413 -6.08 -1.11 23.11
C ILE A 413 -5.82 -2.27 24.08
N PRO A 414 -4.98 -3.24 23.70
CA PRO A 414 -4.59 -4.33 24.59
C PRO A 414 -3.81 -3.82 25.82
N ASP A 415 -4.07 -4.42 26.97
CA ASP A 415 -3.33 -4.25 28.22
C ASP A 415 -3.24 -5.59 28.94
N GLY A 416 -2.20 -6.37 28.61
CA GLY A 416 -2.11 -7.76 29.04
C GLY A 416 -3.32 -8.58 28.56
N SER A 417 -4.05 -9.18 29.50
CA SER A 417 -5.26 -9.97 29.23
C SER A 417 -6.54 -9.14 29.05
N ALA A 418 -6.52 -7.84 29.34
CA ALA A 418 -7.68 -6.95 29.25
C ALA A 418 -7.53 -5.91 28.12
N GLU A 419 -8.62 -5.20 27.81
CA GLU A 419 -8.57 -3.95 27.02
C GLU A 419 -8.69 -2.74 27.93
N LYS A 420 -7.91 -1.70 27.64
CA LYS A 420 -8.04 -0.39 28.29
C LYS A 420 -8.53 0.67 27.29
N PRO A 421 -9.28 1.68 27.77
CA PRO A 421 -9.55 2.87 26.98
C PRO A 421 -8.25 3.53 26.53
N TRP A 422 -8.23 4.04 25.31
CA TRP A 422 -7.13 4.81 24.76
C TRP A 422 -7.65 6.09 24.12
N GLU A 423 -6.91 7.18 24.31
CA GLU A 423 -7.19 8.46 23.68
C GLU A 423 -5.90 9.13 23.22
N GLY A 424 -5.90 9.70 22.02
CA GLY A 424 -4.72 10.37 21.50
C GLY A 424 -4.88 10.90 20.09
N SER A 425 -3.76 11.31 19.48
CA SER A 425 -3.74 11.74 18.08
C SER A 425 -3.75 10.55 17.13
N VAL A 426 -4.24 10.74 15.90
CA VAL A 426 -4.20 9.67 14.87
C VAL A 426 -2.77 9.20 14.57
N GLU A 427 -1.82 10.13 14.58
CA GLU A 427 -0.41 9.81 14.37
C GLU A 427 0.16 8.99 15.53
N GLY A 428 -0.16 9.35 16.78
CA GLY A 428 0.25 8.59 17.95
C GLY A 428 -0.36 7.18 17.95
N PHE A 429 -1.62 7.02 17.51
CA PHE A 429 -2.20 5.70 17.30
C PHE A 429 -1.42 4.91 16.25
N ALA A 430 -1.19 5.48 15.07
CA ALA A 430 -0.53 4.80 13.96
C ALA A 430 0.88 4.34 14.32
N GLN A 431 1.67 5.21 14.95
CA GLN A 431 3.02 4.89 15.41
C GLN A 431 3.01 3.76 16.44
N THR A 432 2.16 3.88 17.46
CA THR A 432 2.04 2.89 18.54
C THR A 432 1.58 1.53 17.99
N PHE A 433 0.51 1.52 17.19
CA PHE A 433 -0.03 0.32 16.56
C PHE A 433 1.01 -0.39 15.69
N VAL A 434 1.73 0.36 14.83
CA VAL A 434 2.76 -0.24 13.97
C VAL A 434 3.92 -0.78 14.79
N ARG A 435 4.44 0.01 15.74
CA ARG A 435 5.56 -0.38 16.60
C ARG A 435 5.26 -1.62 17.42
N GLU A 436 4.07 -1.69 18.03
CA GLU A 436 3.75 -2.79 18.93
C GLU A 436 3.35 -4.05 18.20
N ASN A 437 2.91 -3.97 16.95
CA ASN A 437 2.41 -5.12 16.20
C ASN A 437 3.39 -5.63 15.13
N PHE A 438 4.09 -4.76 14.42
CA PHE A 438 4.83 -5.08 13.18
C PHE A 438 6.34 -4.78 13.23
N LEU A 439 6.81 -4.12 14.28
CA LEU A 439 8.23 -4.02 14.62
C LEU A 439 8.53 -5.00 15.76
#